data_AF-A0AAV5WVI8-F1
#
_entry.id   AF-A0AAV5WVI8-F1
#
_cell.length_a   1.000
_cell.length_b   1.000
_cell.length_c   1.000
_cell.angle_alpha   90.00
_cell.angle_beta   90.00
_cell.angle_gamma   90.00
#
_symmetry.space_group_name_H-M   'P 1'
#
loop_
_entity.id
_entity.type
_entity.pdbx_description
1 polymer ?
#
loop_
_entity_poly.entity_id
_entity_poly.type
_entity_poly.pdbx_seq_one_letter_code
_entity_poly.pdbx_strand_id
1 'polypeptide(L)'
;MATRKMNMFEKIANMTGVLYRAQAAQWPRRAQLLKGVFKKEMAPPTQAEWPAIKADFAKVVSTIQSGQYKNLSVKEAMVYSAVALEIVFWFFVGEMVGRRHIFGYLVPADYVSKDTRKAAAAHVPEDPTAL
;
A
#
# COMPACT_ATOMS: atom_id res chain seq x y z
N MET A 1 45.68 -31.17 -6.50
CA MET A 1 44.65 -30.91 -7.52
C MET A 1 44.62 -29.41 -7.76
N ALA A 2 44.91 -28.93 -8.98
CA ALA A 2 44.94 -27.50 -9.27
C ALA A 2 43.53 -26.91 -9.17
N THR A 3 43.32 -26.01 -8.21
CA THR A 3 42.03 -25.33 -8.02
C THR A 3 41.86 -24.32 -9.16
N ARG A 4 41.06 -24.68 -10.18
CA ARG A 4 40.71 -23.75 -11.27
C ARG A 4 40.15 -22.46 -10.68
N LYS A 5 40.73 -21.31 -11.05
CA LYS A 5 40.23 -19.99 -10.64
C LYS A 5 38.85 -19.77 -11.27
N MET A 6 37.79 -19.87 -10.46
CA MET A 6 36.42 -19.71 -10.93
C MET A 6 36.20 -18.35 -11.58
N ASN A 7 35.58 -18.36 -12.75
CA ASN A 7 35.29 -17.15 -13.49
C ASN A 7 34.19 -16.34 -12.77
N MET A 8 34.06 -15.04 -13.05
CA MET A 8 33.13 -14.16 -12.32
C MET A 8 31.67 -14.65 -12.38
N PHE A 9 31.25 -15.17 -13.54
CA PHE A 9 29.92 -15.77 -13.73
C PHE A 9 29.70 -17.05 -12.92
N GLU A 10 30.73 -17.90 -12.77
CA GLU A 10 30.63 -19.13 -11.96
C GLU A 10 30.51 -18.79 -10.47
N LYS A 11 31.19 -17.72 -10.01
CA LYS A 11 31.04 -17.21 -8.64
C LYS A 11 29.64 -16.66 -8.39
N ILE A 12 29.09 -15.90 -9.34
CA ILE A 12 27.73 -15.37 -9.24
C ILE A 12 26.72 -16.53 -9.22
N ALA A 13 26.84 -17.50 -10.12
CA ALA A 13 25.95 -18.66 -10.18
C ALA A 13 26.00 -19.52 -8.90
N ASN A 14 27.19 -19.73 -8.34
CA ASN A 14 27.33 -20.45 -7.08
C ASN A 14 26.74 -19.65 -5.90
N MET A 15 26.93 -18.33 -5.86
CA MET A 15 26.37 -17.48 -4.83
C MET A 15 24.84 -17.39 -4.91
N THR A 16 24.28 -17.22 -6.11
CA THR A 16 22.82 -17.25 -6.31
C THR A 16 22.25 -18.62 -5.97
N GLY A 17 22.95 -19.72 -6.30
CA GLY A 17 22.56 -21.08 -5.91
C GLY A 17 22.54 -21.30 -4.39
N VAL A 18 23.52 -20.78 -3.65
CA VAL A 18 23.56 -20.85 -2.18
C VAL A 18 22.42 -20.02 -1.57
N LEU A 19 22.22 -18.79 -2.04
CA LEU A 19 21.13 -17.93 -1.60
C LEU A 19 19.76 -18.55 -1.90
N TYR A 20 19.59 -19.13 -3.08
CA TYR A 20 18.35 -19.81 -3.47
C TYR A 20 18.05 -21.00 -2.55
N ARG A 21 19.03 -21.86 -2.25
CA ARG A 21 18.86 -22.99 -1.34
C ARG A 21 18.52 -22.54 0.08
N ALA A 22 19.21 -21.51 0.59
CA ALA A 22 18.93 -20.93 1.89
C ALA A 22 17.51 -20.33 1.95
N GLN A 23 17.10 -19.63 0.89
CA GLN A 23 15.77 -19.05 0.79
C GLN A 23 14.67 -20.10 0.64
N ALA A 24 14.90 -21.13 -0.19
CA ALA A 24 13.98 -22.25 -0.38
C ALA A 24 13.75 -23.03 0.93
N ALA A 25 14.79 -23.22 1.74
CA ALA A 25 14.67 -23.85 3.05
C ALA A 25 13.86 -23.01 4.06
N GLN A 26 13.93 -21.67 3.96
CA GLN A 26 13.19 -20.76 4.85
C GLN A 26 11.75 -20.47 4.36
N TRP A 27 11.46 -20.71 3.08
CA TRP A 27 10.15 -20.50 2.48
C TRP A 27 8.98 -21.20 3.19
N PRO A 28 9.04 -22.50 3.53
CA PRO A 28 7.93 -23.18 4.21
C PRO A 28 7.60 -22.56 5.57
N ARG A 29 8.61 -22.14 6.34
CA ARG A 29 8.42 -21.45 7.63
C ARG A 29 7.78 -20.09 7.44
N ARG A 30 8.27 -19.30 6.48
CA ARG A 30 7.70 -17.97 6.16
C ARG A 30 6.25 -18.10 5.67
N ALA A 31 5.96 -19.07 4.82
CA ALA A 31 4.61 -19.32 4.32
C ALA A 31 3.66 -19.73 5.45
N GLN A 32 4.10 -20.56 6.40
CA GLN A 32 3.29 -20.91 7.58
C GLN A 32 3.02 -19.69 8.47
N LEU A 33 4.03 -18.85 8.71
CA LEU A 33 3.86 -17.60 9.48
C LEU A 33 2.88 -16.66 8.78
N LEU A 34 3.06 -16.42 7.48
CA LEU A 34 2.16 -15.57 6.69
C LEU A 34 0.72 -16.11 6.68
N LYS A 35 0.54 -17.43 6.50
CA LYS A 35 -0.78 -18.06 6.57
C LYS A 35 -1.41 -17.92 7.96
N GLY A 36 -0.61 -18.07 9.02
CA GLY A 36 -1.07 -17.93 10.40
C GLY A 36 -1.54 -16.52 10.72
N VAL A 37 -0.75 -15.51 10.32
CA VAL A 37 -1.09 -14.09 10.48
C VAL A 37 -2.32 -13.74 9.64
N PHE A 38 -2.36 -14.16 8.37
CA PHE A 38 -3.49 -13.89 7.49
C PHE A 38 -4.81 -14.45 8.05
N LYS A 39 -4.79 -15.69 8.57
CA LYS A 39 -5.98 -16.33 9.13
C LYS A 39 -6.50 -15.65 10.40
N LYS A 40 -5.61 -15.07 11.22
CA LYS A 40 -5.97 -14.52 12.53
C LYS A 40 -6.28 -13.02 12.48
N GLU A 41 -5.49 -12.26 11.73
CA GLU A 41 -5.50 -10.79 11.79
C GLU A 41 -6.14 -10.15 10.55
N MET A 42 -6.02 -10.78 9.37
CA MET A 42 -6.44 -10.18 8.10
C MET A 42 -7.67 -10.84 7.48
N ALA A 43 -8.15 -11.94 8.06
CA ALA A 43 -9.29 -12.64 7.54
C ALA A 43 -10.54 -11.77 7.68
N PRO A 44 -11.43 -11.73 6.66
CA PRO A 44 -12.69 -11.02 6.80
C PRO A 44 -13.47 -11.63 7.98
N PRO A 45 -14.16 -10.79 8.77
CA PRO A 45 -14.89 -11.25 9.94
C PRO A 45 -15.99 -12.24 9.55
N THR A 46 -16.27 -13.16 10.47
CA THR A 46 -17.37 -14.12 10.30
C THR A 46 -18.71 -13.47 10.66
N GLN A 47 -19.81 -13.99 10.10
CA GLN A 47 -21.15 -13.45 10.39
C GLN A 47 -21.51 -13.50 11.88
N ALA A 48 -20.94 -14.45 12.64
CA ALA A 48 -21.15 -14.58 14.08
C ALA A 48 -20.54 -13.42 14.89
N GLU A 49 -19.50 -12.76 14.38
CA GLU A 49 -18.81 -11.65 15.04
C GLU A 49 -19.50 -10.30 14.78
N TRP A 50 -20.43 -10.25 13.82
CA TRP A 50 -21.13 -9.04 13.40
C TRP A 50 -21.89 -8.32 14.54
N PRO A 51 -22.60 -9.02 15.45
CA PRO A 51 -23.26 -8.36 16.58
C PRO A 51 -22.27 -7.68 17.54
N ALA A 52 -21.11 -8.30 17.79
CA ALA A 52 -20.08 -7.74 18.65
C ALA A 52 -19.47 -6.48 18.04
N ILE A 53 -19.14 -6.51 16.74
CA ILE A 53 -18.61 -5.35 16.00
C ILE A 53 -19.58 -4.16 16.08
N LYS A 54 -20.90 -4.40 15.89
CA LYS A 54 -21.90 -3.33 16.02
C LYS A 54 -21.97 -2.74 17.42
N ALA A 55 -21.90 -3.60 18.44
CA ALA A 55 -21.90 -3.15 19.83
C ALA A 55 -20.68 -2.29 20.14
N ASP A 56 -19.50 -2.67 19.66
CA ASP A 56 -18.27 -1.90 19.87
C ASP A 56 -18.27 -0.59 19.10
N PHE A 57 -18.79 -0.58 17.86
CA PHE A 57 -18.98 0.66 17.12
C PHE A 57 -19.92 1.64 17.86
N ALA A 58 -21.02 1.14 18.43
CA ALA A 58 -21.95 1.96 19.20
C ALA A 58 -21.27 2.59 20.44
N LYS A 59 -20.38 1.86 21.12
CA LYS A 59 -19.58 2.39 22.24
C LYS A 59 -18.63 3.49 21.80
N VAL A 60 -17.99 3.34 20.64
CA VAL A 60 -17.11 4.40 20.10
C VAL A 60 -17.92 5.66 19.81
N VAL A 61 -19.09 5.52 19.19
CA VAL A 61 -19.99 6.66 18.91
C VAL A 61 -20.43 7.35 20.20
N SER A 62 -20.83 6.59 21.23
CA SER A 62 -21.25 7.18 22.51
C SER A 62 -20.08 7.86 23.25
N THR A 63 -18.86 7.33 23.15
CA THR A 63 -17.64 7.94 23.71
C THR A 63 -17.32 9.28 23.03
N ILE A 64 -17.54 9.37 21.72
CA ILE A 64 -17.38 10.62 20.95
C ILE A 64 -18.46 11.63 21.35
N GLN A 65 -19.73 11.21 21.39
CA GLN A 65 -20.86 12.08 21.74
C GLN A 65 -20.77 12.62 23.18
N SER A 66 -20.32 11.79 24.13
CA SER A 66 -20.14 12.17 25.52
C SER A 66 -18.89 13.03 25.78
N GLY A 67 -18.02 13.23 24.78
CA GLY A 67 -16.81 14.02 24.93
C GLY A 67 -15.70 13.36 25.76
N GLN A 68 -15.84 12.06 26.09
CA GLN A 68 -14.90 11.32 26.92
C GLN A 68 -13.49 11.20 26.30
N TYR A 69 -13.36 11.38 24.98
CA TYR A 69 -12.08 11.37 24.28
C TYR A 69 -11.09 12.44 24.82
N LYS A 70 -11.58 13.49 25.49
CA LYS A 70 -10.74 14.52 26.11
C LYS A 70 -9.96 14.03 27.34
N ASN A 71 -10.40 12.92 27.94
CA ASN A 71 -9.77 12.33 29.11
C ASN A 71 -8.69 11.30 28.75
N LEU A 72 -8.45 11.06 27.46
CA LEU A 72 -7.47 10.09 27.00
C LEU A 72 -6.05 10.58 27.27
N SER A 73 -5.17 9.66 27.69
CA SER A 73 -3.75 9.95 27.77
C SER A 73 -3.14 10.13 26.38
N VAL A 74 -2.03 10.85 26.29
CA VAL A 74 -1.33 11.08 25.00
C VAL A 74 -0.93 9.76 24.34
N LYS A 75 -0.53 8.76 25.13
CA LYS A 75 -0.16 7.44 24.63
C LYS A 75 -1.34 6.73 23.97
N GLU A 76 -2.51 6.75 24.61
CA GLU A 76 -3.73 6.13 24.08
C GLU A 76 -4.20 6.86 22.82
N ALA A 77 -4.22 8.19 22.85
CA ALA A 77 -4.57 9.01 21.69
C ALA A 77 -3.67 8.72 20.49
N MET A 78 -2.35 8.57 20.70
CA MET A 78 -1.42 8.19 19.64
C MET A 78 -1.73 6.81 19.06
N VAL A 79 -2.00 5.81 19.90
CA VAL A 79 -2.36 4.45 19.43
C VAL A 79 -3.64 4.48 18.60
N TYR A 80 -4.69 5.15 19.09
CA TYR A 80 -5.95 5.26 18.35
C TYR A 80 -5.78 6.03 17.04
N SER A 81 -4.96 7.08 17.02
CA SER A 81 -4.66 7.80 15.78
C SER A 81 -3.91 6.94 14.76
N ALA A 82 -2.98 6.10 15.21
CA ALA A 82 -2.24 5.20 14.33
C ALA A 82 -3.15 4.15 13.69
N VAL A 83 -4.06 3.56 14.47
CA VAL A 83 -5.07 2.62 13.95
C VAL A 83 -6.04 3.32 13.00
N ALA A 84 -6.47 4.56 13.31
CA ALA A 84 -7.32 5.33 12.42
C ALA A 84 -6.63 5.61 11.07
N LEU A 85 -5.34 5.96 11.09
CA LEU A 85 -4.54 6.13 9.87
C LEU A 85 -4.42 4.83 9.08
N GLU A 86 -4.21 3.69 9.74
CA GLU A 86 -4.16 2.39 9.09
C GLU A 86 -5.44 2.07 8.31
N ILE A 87 -6.61 2.33 8.90
CA ILE A 87 -7.91 2.13 8.23
C ILE A 87 -8.01 3.01 6.97
N VAL A 88 -7.54 4.27 7.05
CA VAL A 88 -7.51 5.19 5.90
C VAL A 88 -6.55 4.70 4.82
N PHE A 89 -5.39 4.15 5.19
CA PHE A 89 -4.46 3.58 4.21
C PHE A 89 -5.02 2.34 3.52
N TRP A 90 -5.78 1.50 4.22
CA TRP A 90 -6.50 0.38 3.60
C TRP A 90 -7.53 0.83 2.55
N PHE A 91 -8.17 2.00 2.74
CA PHE A 91 -9.04 2.58 1.71
C PHE A 91 -8.25 2.89 0.42
N PHE A 92 -7.08 3.53 0.52
CA PHE A 92 -6.24 3.81 -0.64
C PHE A 92 -5.74 2.54 -1.34
N VAL A 93 -5.39 1.50 -0.58
CA VAL A 93 -5.04 0.19 -1.16
C VAL A 93 -6.24 -0.40 -1.93
N GLY A 94 -7.45 -0.29 -1.38
CA GLY A 94 -8.69 -0.68 -2.07
C GLY A 94 -8.91 0.10 -3.36
N GLU A 95 -8.65 1.40 -3.35
CA GLU A 95 -8.72 2.26 -4.53
C GLU A 95 -7.71 1.85 -5.61
N MET A 96 -6.46 1.53 -5.23
CA MET A 96 -5.43 1.02 -6.16
C MET A 96 -5.87 -0.30 -6.81
N VAL A 97 -6.46 -1.21 -6.03
CA VAL A 97 -7.02 -2.48 -6.55
C VAL A 97 -8.20 -2.21 -7.50
N GLY A 98 -9.12 -1.31 -7.12
CA GLY A 98 -10.27 -0.93 -7.94
C GLY A 98 -9.87 -0.28 -9.27
N ARG A 99 -8.84 0.57 -9.26
CA ARG A 99 -8.26 1.20 -10.45
C ARG A 99 -7.38 0.25 -11.26
N ARG A 100 -6.89 -0.84 -10.67
CA ARG A 100 -5.89 -1.78 -11.24
C ARG A 100 -4.55 -1.13 -11.60
N HIS A 101 -4.23 0.03 -11.02
CA HIS A 101 -3.01 0.79 -11.27
C HIS A 101 -2.40 1.24 -9.94
N ILE A 102 -1.09 1.04 -9.78
CA ILE A 102 -0.36 1.41 -8.57
C ILE A 102 0.01 2.90 -8.58
N PHE A 103 0.27 3.46 -9.77
CA PHE A 103 0.68 4.85 -9.95
C PHE A 103 -0.25 5.58 -10.91
N GLY A 104 -0.79 6.72 -10.45
CA GLY A 104 -1.58 7.63 -11.28
C GLY A 104 -2.85 7.02 -11.88
N TYR A 105 -3.52 7.80 -12.70
CA TYR A 105 -4.51 7.29 -13.65
C TYR A 105 -3.81 7.01 -14.97
N LEU A 106 -4.31 6.06 -15.76
CA LEU A 106 -3.80 5.83 -17.10
C LEU A 106 -4.25 6.99 -17.99
N VAL A 107 -3.37 7.97 -18.13
CA VAL A 107 -3.59 9.16 -18.95
C VAL A 107 -2.99 8.88 -20.33
N PRO A 108 -3.77 8.96 -21.43
CA PRO A 108 -3.22 8.88 -22.78
C PRO A 108 -2.13 9.94 -22.98
N ALA A 109 -1.09 9.63 -23.75
CA ALA A 109 0.01 10.57 -24.01
C ALA A 109 -0.49 11.92 -24.58
N ASP A 110 -1.62 11.90 -25.30
CA ASP A 110 -2.26 13.08 -25.91
C ASP A 110 -3.22 13.84 -24.96
N TYR A 111 -3.27 13.48 -23.68
CA TYR A 111 -4.16 14.17 -22.74
C TYR A 111 -3.65 15.59 -22.47
N VAL A 112 -4.33 16.55 -23.08
CA VAL A 112 -4.20 17.97 -22.78
C VAL A 112 -5.36 18.35 -21.86
N SER A 113 -5.04 18.87 -20.67
CA SER A 113 -6.04 19.34 -19.71
C SER A 113 -6.95 20.41 -20.35
N LYS A 114 -8.20 20.50 -19.92
CA LYS A 114 -9.16 21.49 -20.47
C LYS A 114 -8.64 22.92 -20.33
N ASP A 115 -7.94 23.20 -19.23
CA ASP A 115 -7.35 24.51 -18.96
C ASP A 115 -6.20 24.82 -19.91
N THR A 116 -5.35 23.83 -20.19
CA THR A 116 -4.24 23.96 -21.16
C THR A 116 -4.77 24.12 -22.59
N ARG A 117 -5.84 23.42 -22.98
CA ARG A 117 -6.50 23.61 -24.29
C ARG A 117 -7.06 25.03 -24.43
N LYS A 118 -7.66 25.55 -23.37
CA LYS A 118 -8.21 26.92 -23.34
C LYS A 118 -7.10 27.97 -23.42
N ALA A 119 -5.98 27.76 -22.74
CA ALA A 119 -4.81 28.63 -22.83
C ALA A 119 -4.16 28.59 -24.22
N ALA A 120 -4.02 27.41 -24.83
CA ALA A 120 -3.50 27.27 -26.19
C ALA A 120 -4.40 27.93 -27.24
N ALA A 121 -5.73 27.83 -27.09
CA ALA A 121 -6.68 28.50 -27.98
C ALA A 121 -6.72 30.03 -27.81
N ALA A 122 -6.31 30.54 -26.64
CA ALA A 122 -6.19 31.98 -26.38
C ALA A 122 -4.86 32.57 -26.85
N HIS A 123 -3.88 31.73 -27.20
CA HIS A 123 -2.61 32.20 -27.73
C HIS A 123 -2.78 32.59 -29.20
N VAL A 124 -2.71 33.88 -29.49
CA VAL A 124 -2.60 34.40 -30.86
C VAL A 124 -1.23 33.99 -31.39
N PRO A 125 -1.12 33.31 -32.55
CA PRO A 125 0.19 32.99 -33.12
C PRO A 125 0.92 34.29 -33.45
N GLU A 126 2.14 34.45 -32.94
CA GLU A 126 3.00 35.54 -33.41
C GLU A 126 3.40 35.25 -34.86
N ASP A 127 3.09 36.20 -35.75
CA ASP A 127 3.39 36.10 -37.18
C ASP A 127 4.90 35.86 -37.36
N PRO A 128 5.33 34.72 -37.97
CA PRO A 128 6.74 34.43 -38.22
C PRO A 128 7.42 35.40 -39.20
N THR A 129 6.69 36.37 -39.75
CA THR A 129 7.12 37.33 -40.76
C THR A 129 7.31 38.75 -40.23
N ALA A 130 7.27 38.97 -38.91
CA ALA A 130 7.58 40.25 -38.29
C ALA A 130 9.10 40.41 -38.02
N LEU A 131 9.90 40.38 -39.09
CA LEU A 131 11.27 40.92 -39.18
C LEU A 131 11.46 41.58 -40.54
#